data_AF-A0A8H4A3Y9-F1
#
_entry.id   AF-A0A8H4A3Y9-F1
#
_cell.length_a   1.000
_cell.length_b   1.000
_cell.length_c   1.000
_cell.angle_alpha   90.00
_cell.angle_beta   90.00
_cell.angle_gamma   90.00
#
_symmetry.space_group_name_H-M   'P 1'
#
loop_
_entity.id
_entity.type
_entity.pdbx_description
1 polymer ?
#
loop_
_entity_poly.entity_id
_entity_poly.type
_entity_poly.pdbx_seq_one_letter_code
_entity_poly.pdbx_strand_id
1 'polypeptide(L)'
;MYQYCKNFFKFLLGLILFIPLILLCFGCPALEILKIIFFLQTYGDLQLNLPLEIIYLFIALCGPVLLIILIMRKCCFNWCVFTHECLQQILMWLLLLWIANSLIYANFTWNELGNIPLLCPPRYDYTTLEIKQACEVRAANLFCQWIFLFIMIFWTVLLREGYISEYLDIGKKLTYYEESYDY
;
A
#
# COMPACT_ATOMS: atom_id res chain seq x y z
N MET A 1 25.14 -0.29 27.51
CA MET A 1 24.70 -1.56 26.88
C MET A 1 23.18 -1.60 26.65
N TYR A 2 22.36 -1.36 27.67
CA TYR A 2 20.88 -1.33 27.56
C TYR A 2 20.34 -0.37 26.48
N GLN A 3 20.83 0.86 26.42
CA GLN A 3 20.39 1.86 25.44
C GLN A 3 20.69 1.44 23.99
N TYR A 4 21.85 0.83 23.73
CA TYR A 4 22.21 0.30 22.41
C TYR A 4 21.31 -0.86 22.00
N CYS A 5 20.99 -1.75 22.93
CA CYS A 5 20.09 -2.87 22.70
C CYS A 5 18.68 -2.39 22.36
N LYS A 6 18.15 -1.40 23.10
CA LYS A 6 16.86 -0.76 22.82
C LYS A 6 16.81 -0.15 21.41
N ASN A 7 17.84 0.62 21.03
CA ASN A 7 17.90 1.24 19.70
C ASN A 7 18.00 0.21 18.57
N PHE A 8 18.74 -0.88 18.79
CA PHE A 8 18.82 -1.99 17.85
C PHE A 8 17.46 -2.66 17.62
N PHE A 9 16.70 -2.92 18.69
CA PHE A 9 15.34 -3.48 18.56
C PHE A 9 14.37 -2.55 17.83
N LYS A 10 14.40 -1.24 18.12
CA LYS A 10 13.58 -0.26 17.38
C LYS A 10 13.89 -0.25 15.89
N PHE A 11 15.16 -0.40 15.52
CA PHE A 11 15.60 -0.47 14.13
C PHE A 11 15.15 -1.79 13.46
N LEU A 12 15.34 -2.92 14.14
CA LEU A 12 14.91 -4.22 13.62
C LEU A 12 13.39 -4.29 13.41
N LEU A 13 12.61 -3.82 14.39
CA LEU A 13 11.15 -3.74 14.29
C LEU A 13 10.73 -2.87 13.10
N GLY A 14 11.39 -1.72 12.91
CA GLY A 14 11.19 -0.90 11.73
C GLY A 14 11.51 -1.65 10.44
N LEU A 15 12.64 -2.34 10.31
CA LEU A 15 12.94 -3.08 9.08
C LEU A 15 11.90 -4.16 8.75
N ILE A 16 11.40 -4.87 9.77
CA ILE A 16 10.39 -5.93 9.60
C ILE A 16 9.10 -5.38 9.01
N LEU A 17 8.70 -4.15 9.37
CA LEU A 17 7.48 -3.52 8.84
C LEU A 17 7.75 -2.80 7.51
N PHE A 18 8.92 -2.19 7.38
CA PHE A 18 9.29 -1.36 6.24
C PHE A 18 9.48 -2.15 4.94
N ILE A 19 10.13 -3.32 5.01
CA ILE A 19 10.41 -4.13 3.83
C ILE A 19 9.09 -4.62 3.18
N PRO A 20 8.15 -5.25 3.90
CA PRO A 20 6.84 -5.61 3.35
C PRO A 20 6.06 -4.40 2.83
N LEU A 21 6.14 -3.25 3.51
CA LEU A 21 5.47 -2.03 3.09
C LEU A 21 5.92 -1.60 1.68
N ILE A 22 7.24 -1.57 1.43
CA ILE A 22 7.77 -1.28 0.08
C ILE A 22 7.30 -2.30 -0.93
N LEU A 23 7.42 -3.60 -0.61
CA LEU A 23 7.03 -4.66 -1.53
C LEU A 23 5.55 -4.55 -1.93
N LEU A 24 4.68 -4.30 -0.97
CA LEU A 24 3.24 -4.13 -1.20
C LEU A 24 2.90 -2.82 -1.91
N CYS A 25 3.70 -1.77 -1.72
CA CYS A 25 3.54 -0.49 -2.43
C CYS A 25 3.56 -0.68 -3.95
N PHE A 26 4.40 -1.59 -4.46
CA PHE A 26 4.44 -1.95 -5.88
C PHE A 26 3.62 -3.22 -6.22
N GLY A 27 3.52 -4.15 -5.27
CA GLY A 27 2.80 -5.40 -5.43
C GLY A 27 1.29 -5.22 -5.60
N CYS A 28 0.67 -4.31 -4.84
CA CYS A 28 -0.78 -4.08 -4.95
C CYS A 28 -1.18 -3.52 -6.34
N PRO A 29 -0.52 -2.46 -6.88
CA PRO A 29 -0.77 -2.04 -8.27
C PRO A 29 -0.55 -3.13 -9.31
N ALA A 30 0.50 -3.95 -9.15
CA ALA A 30 0.79 -5.04 -10.08
C ALA A 30 -0.30 -6.13 -10.06
N LEU A 31 -0.77 -6.52 -8.87
CA LEU A 31 -1.87 -7.48 -8.72
C LEU A 31 -3.19 -6.95 -9.25
N GLU A 32 -3.46 -5.65 -9.10
CA GLU A 32 -4.64 -5.01 -9.68
C GLU A 32 -4.60 -5.07 -11.22
N ILE A 33 -3.46 -4.74 -11.82
CA ILE A 33 -3.28 -4.84 -13.28
C ILE A 33 -3.49 -6.28 -13.74
N LEU A 34 -2.93 -7.26 -13.03
CA LEU A 34 -3.13 -8.68 -13.32
C LEU A 34 -4.60 -9.08 -13.19
N LYS A 35 -5.31 -8.61 -12.16
CA LYS A 35 -6.74 -8.87 -11.97
C LYS A 35 -7.53 -8.39 -13.20
N ILE A 36 -7.32 -7.15 -13.64
CA ILE A 36 -8.00 -6.59 -14.81
C ILE A 36 -7.74 -7.45 -16.05
N ILE A 37 -6.49 -7.85 -16.30
CA ILE A 37 -6.11 -8.69 -17.45
C ILE A 37 -6.84 -10.03 -17.41
N PHE A 38 -6.80 -10.75 -16.28
CA PHE A 38 -7.44 -12.06 -16.18
C PHE A 38 -8.96 -11.98 -16.25
N PHE A 39 -9.59 -10.94 -15.70
CA PHE A 39 -11.04 -10.76 -15.81
C PHE A 39 -11.46 -10.49 -17.26
N LEU A 40 -10.69 -9.70 -18.02
CA LEU A 40 -10.95 -9.49 -19.45
C LEU A 40 -10.83 -10.78 -20.28
N GLN A 41 -9.96 -11.71 -19.87
CA GLN A 41 -9.80 -13.02 -20.52
C GLN A 41 -10.97 -13.98 -20.26
N THR A 42 -11.83 -13.71 -19.28
CA THR A 42 -13.04 -14.53 -19.03
C THR A 42 -14.21 -14.21 -19.97
N TYR A 43 -14.03 -13.33 -20.96
CA TYR A 43 -15.02 -12.96 -21.98
C TYR A 43 -16.43 -12.60 -21.43
N GLY A 44 -16.49 -12.09 -20.19
CA GLY A 44 -17.73 -11.65 -19.54
C GLY A 44 -18.35 -12.67 -18.56
N ASP A 45 -17.72 -13.82 -18.33
CA ASP A 45 -18.17 -14.79 -17.33
C ASP A 45 -18.06 -14.24 -15.90
N LEU A 46 -17.06 -13.39 -15.64
CA LEU A 46 -16.91 -12.66 -14.38
C LEU A 46 -17.30 -11.19 -14.54
N GLN A 47 -17.93 -10.63 -13.51
CA GLN A 47 -18.35 -9.24 -13.51
C GLN A 47 -17.14 -8.33 -13.26
N LEU A 48 -16.75 -7.55 -14.28
CA LEU A 48 -15.68 -6.56 -14.17
C LEU A 48 -16.24 -5.15 -14.18
N ASN A 49 -16.16 -4.45 -13.04
CA ASN A 49 -16.49 -3.03 -12.98
C ASN A 49 -15.25 -2.19 -13.29
N LEU A 50 -14.92 -2.06 -14.58
CA LEU A 50 -13.69 -1.41 -15.03
C LEU A 50 -13.47 0.01 -14.44
N PRO A 51 -14.48 0.91 -14.35
CA PRO A 51 -14.30 2.20 -13.69
C PRO A 51 -13.80 2.10 -12.24
N LEU A 52 -14.31 1.13 -11.47
CA LEU A 52 -13.89 0.93 -10.08
C LEU A 52 -12.43 0.47 -10.00
N GLU A 53 -12.03 -0.52 -10.80
CA GLU A 53 -10.66 -1.04 -10.81
C GLU A 53 -9.65 0.05 -11.24
N ILE A 54 -10.01 0.90 -12.21
CA ILE A 54 -9.15 2.00 -12.65
C ILE A 54 -9.01 3.08 -11.57
N ILE A 55 -10.10 3.44 -10.87
CA ILE A 55 -10.04 4.38 -9.74
C ILE A 55 -9.13 3.82 -8.64
N TYR A 56 -9.30 2.54 -8.30
CA TYR A 56 -8.48 1.87 -7.31
C TYR A 56 -6.99 1.88 -7.74
N LEU A 57 -6.69 1.47 -8.98
CA LEU A 57 -5.33 1.45 -9.51
C LEU A 57 -4.67 2.83 -9.47
N PHE A 58 -5.42 3.88 -9.83
CA PHE A 58 -4.95 5.26 -9.76
C PHE A 58 -4.54 5.65 -8.33
N ILE A 59 -5.41 5.41 -7.35
CA ILE A 59 -5.12 5.67 -5.93
C ILE A 59 -3.91 4.85 -5.48
N ALA A 60 -3.82 3.58 -5.90
CA ALA A 60 -2.73 2.69 -5.57
C ALA A 60 -1.37 3.18 -6.09
N LEU A 61 -1.35 3.85 -7.25
CA LEU A 61 -0.16 4.42 -7.85
C LEU A 61 0.27 5.76 -7.22
N CYS A 62 -0.65 6.52 -6.61
CA CYS A 62 -0.32 7.82 -5.99
C CYS A 62 0.81 7.72 -4.95
N GLY A 63 0.80 6.68 -4.11
CA GLY A 63 1.82 6.46 -3.07
C GLY A 63 3.24 6.24 -3.65
N PRO A 64 3.45 5.21 -4.49
CA PRO A 64 4.72 4.98 -5.18
C PRO A 64 5.22 6.19 -5.95
N VAL A 65 4.33 6.86 -6.69
CA VAL A 65 4.68 8.05 -7.50
C VAL A 65 5.15 9.19 -6.60
N LEU A 66 4.44 9.47 -5.50
CA LEU A 66 4.87 10.49 -4.53
C LEU A 66 6.26 10.16 -3.97
N LEU A 67 6.50 8.91 -3.57
CA LEU A 67 7.79 8.47 -3.03
C LEU A 67 8.92 8.63 -4.04
N ILE A 68 8.70 8.22 -5.30
CA ILE A 68 9.68 8.39 -6.39
C ILE A 68 9.96 9.88 -6.63
N ILE A 69 8.93 10.72 -6.68
CA ILE A 69 9.09 12.17 -6.88
C ILE A 69 9.94 12.78 -5.76
N LEU A 70 9.67 12.44 -4.49
CA LEU A 70 10.42 12.96 -3.35
C LEU A 70 11.89 12.49 -3.37
N ILE A 71 12.14 11.22 -3.69
CA ILE A 71 13.50 10.67 -3.82
C ILE A 71 14.25 11.37 -4.96
N MET A 72 13.64 11.49 -6.14
CA MET A 72 14.26 12.12 -7.30
C MET A 72 14.59 13.60 -7.05
N ARG A 73 13.68 14.34 -6.40
CA ARG A 73 13.93 15.73 -6.01
C ARG A 73 15.10 15.86 -5.05
N LYS A 74 15.18 14.98 -4.05
CA LYS A 74 16.29 14.99 -3.09
C LYS A 74 17.61 14.61 -3.75
N CYS A 75 17.65 13.52 -4.51
CA CYS A 75 18.88 12.98 -5.11
C CYS A 75 19.40 13.84 -6.28
N CYS A 76 18.53 14.33 -7.16
CA CYS A 76 18.94 15.03 -8.38
C CYS A 76 19.05 16.55 -8.22
N PHE A 77 18.25 17.16 -7.34
CA PHE A 77 18.16 18.62 -7.23
C PHE A 77 18.55 19.14 -5.85
N ASN A 78 18.76 18.26 -4.85
CA ASN A 78 18.93 18.60 -3.44
C ASN A 78 17.86 19.58 -2.90
N TRP A 79 16.68 19.58 -3.53
CA TRP A 79 15.58 20.47 -3.21
C TRP A 79 14.59 19.75 -2.31
N CYS A 80 14.34 20.32 -1.14
CA CYS A 80 13.32 19.87 -0.21
C CYS A 80 12.23 20.96 -0.17
N VAL A 81 11.05 20.66 -0.72
CA VAL A 81 9.96 21.64 -0.84
C VAL A 81 8.98 21.53 0.33
N PHE A 82 8.86 20.35 0.93
CA PHE A 82 7.92 20.10 2.01
C PHE A 82 8.62 20.17 3.36
N THR A 83 7.96 20.82 4.32
CA THR A 83 8.26 20.66 5.74
C THR A 83 7.83 19.27 6.19
N HIS A 84 8.45 18.78 7.27
CA HIS A 84 8.11 17.48 7.86
C HIS A 84 6.62 17.38 8.22
N GLU A 85 6.05 18.44 8.81
CA GLU A 85 4.63 18.50 9.19
C GLU A 85 3.69 18.41 7.98
N CYS A 86 4.02 19.11 6.90
CA CYS A 86 3.23 19.07 5.66
C CYS A 86 3.24 17.66 5.05
N LEU A 87 4.40 17.01 5.01
CA LEU A 87 4.51 15.63 4.54
C LEU A 87 3.71 14.66 5.42
N GLN A 88 3.77 14.81 6.74
CA GLN A 88 2.97 14.00 7.67
C GLN A 88 1.46 14.18 7.42
N GLN A 89 0.99 15.41 7.20
CA GLN A 89 -0.42 15.66 6.86
C GLN A 89 -0.81 15.00 5.53
N ILE A 90 0.02 15.11 4.49
CA ILE A 90 -0.22 14.45 3.19
C ILE A 90 -0.33 12.93 3.36
N LEU A 91 0.60 12.32 4.11
CA LEU A 91 0.60 10.88 4.36
C LEU A 91 -0.62 10.44 5.19
N MET A 92 -1.07 11.24 6.15
CA MET A 92 -2.28 10.98 6.92
C MET A 92 -3.54 11.02 6.03
N TRP A 93 -3.67 12.03 5.18
CA TRP A 93 -4.78 12.10 4.21
C TRP A 93 -4.76 10.94 3.23
N LEU A 94 -3.57 10.55 2.76
CA LEU A 94 -3.39 9.38 1.90
C LEU A 94 -3.82 8.09 2.62
N LEU A 95 -3.48 7.93 3.91
CA LEU A 95 -3.92 6.79 4.71
C LEU A 95 -5.45 6.74 4.86
N LEU A 96 -6.09 7.87 5.15
CA LEU A 96 -7.56 7.96 5.23
C LEU A 96 -8.22 7.62 3.89
N LEU A 97 -7.66 8.14 2.79
CA LEU A 97 -8.11 7.82 1.44
C LEU A 97 -7.99 6.31 1.16
N TRP A 98 -6.89 5.68 1.57
CA TRP A 98 -6.68 4.23 1.45
C TRP A 98 -7.69 3.41 2.26
N ILE A 99 -8.01 3.82 3.48
CA ILE A 99 -9.04 3.17 4.30
C ILE A 99 -10.38 3.23 3.59
N ALA A 100 -10.80 4.43 3.16
CA ALA A 100 -12.06 4.62 2.45
C ALA A 100 -12.10 3.80 1.15
N ASN A 101 -11.03 3.85 0.36
CA ASN A 101 -10.91 3.11 -0.89
C ASN A 101 -10.99 1.59 -0.65
N SER A 102 -10.31 1.05 0.37
CA SER A 102 -10.35 -0.38 0.69
C SER A 102 -11.75 -0.85 1.09
N LEU A 103 -12.47 -0.04 1.88
CA LEU A 103 -13.85 -0.37 2.29
C LEU A 103 -14.82 -0.32 1.11
N ILE A 104 -14.74 0.72 0.28
CA ILE A 104 -15.56 0.88 -0.92
C ILE A 104 -15.27 -0.29 -1.87
N TYR A 105 -14.00 -0.54 -2.19
CA TYR A 105 -13.58 -1.60 -3.10
C TYR A 105 -14.04 -2.97 -2.61
N ALA A 106 -13.83 -3.31 -1.33
CA ALA A 106 -14.28 -4.58 -0.78
C ALA A 106 -15.81 -4.77 -0.83
N ASN A 107 -16.57 -3.69 -0.62
CA ASN A 107 -18.03 -3.75 -0.71
C ASN A 107 -18.54 -3.96 -2.14
N PHE A 108 -17.97 -3.24 -3.11
CA PHE A 108 -18.39 -3.36 -4.51
C PHE A 108 -17.90 -4.64 -5.20
N THR A 109 -16.77 -5.20 -4.76
CA THR A 109 -16.18 -6.43 -5.32
C THR A 109 -16.60 -7.70 -4.58
N TRP A 110 -17.50 -7.61 -3.59
CA TRP A 110 -17.90 -8.74 -2.77
C TRP A 110 -18.57 -9.87 -3.58
N ASN A 111 -19.41 -9.50 -4.57
CA ASN A 111 -20.20 -10.43 -5.38
C ASN A 111 -19.69 -10.61 -6.82
N GLU A 112 -18.50 -10.11 -7.16
CA GLU A 112 -17.98 -10.11 -8.54
C GLU A 112 -17.71 -11.52 -9.10
N LEU A 113 -17.54 -12.50 -8.19
CA LEU A 113 -17.25 -13.90 -8.47
C LEU A 113 -18.51 -14.80 -8.51
N GLY A 114 -19.71 -14.24 -8.30
CA GLY A 114 -20.96 -15.00 -8.26
C GLY A 114 -20.93 -16.09 -7.17
N ASN A 115 -21.00 -17.36 -7.59
CA ASN A 115 -21.03 -18.52 -6.69
C ASN A 115 -19.63 -19.03 -6.29
N ILE A 116 -18.56 -18.51 -6.88
CA ILE A 116 -17.19 -18.97 -6.59
C ILE A 116 -16.79 -18.47 -5.19
N PRO A 117 -16.29 -19.34 -4.30
CA PRO A 117 -15.86 -18.94 -2.97
C PRO A 117 -14.73 -17.91 -2.99
N LEU A 118 -14.75 -16.97 -2.03
CA LEU A 118 -13.81 -15.84 -1.91
C LEU A 118 -12.32 -16.23 -1.92
N LEU A 119 -12.00 -17.41 -1.39
CA LEU A 119 -10.62 -17.91 -1.21
C LEU A 119 -10.16 -18.88 -2.31
N CYS A 120 -10.99 -19.08 -3.34
CA CYS A 120 -10.64 -19.86 -4.52
C CYS A 120 -10.06 -21.26 -4.19
N PRO A 121 -10.82 -22.14 -3.51
CA PRO A 121 -10.29 -23.41 -3.06
C PRO A 121 -9.95 -24.32 -4.26
N PRO A 122 -8.85 -25.09 -4.21
CA PRO A 122 -8.40 -25.92 -5.34
C PRO A 122 -9.39 -27.00 -5.79
N ARG A 123 -10.37 -27.34 -4.94
CA ARG A 123 -11.40 -28.37 -5.17
C ARG A 123 -12.71 -27.82 -5.70
N TYR A 124 -12.82 -26.51 -5.94
CA TYR A 124 -13.99 -25.93 -6.58
C TYR A 124 -14.01 -26.31 -8.07
N ASP A 125 -15.21 -26.51 -8.61
CA ASP A 125 -15.40 -26.90 -10.02
C ASP A 125 -15.40 -25.63 -10.90
N TYR A 126 -14.20 -25.19 -11.26
CA TYR A 126 -14.02 -24.05 -12.16
C TYR A 126 -14.34 -24.47 -13.59
N THR A 127 -15.20 -23.70 -14.26
CA THR A 127 -15.58 -23.95 -15.65
C THR A 127 -14.38 -23.86 -16.60
N THR A 128 -13.44 -22.94 -16.34
CA THR A 128 -12.23 -22.76 -17.13
C THR A 128 -11.01 -22.45 -16.26
N LEU A 129 -9.80 -22.61 -16.84
CA LEU A 129 -8.55 -22.27 -16.16
C LEU A 129 -8.44 -20.76 -15.93
N GLU A 130 -8.93 -19.96 -16.87
CA GLU A 130 -8.94 -18.50 -16.82
C GLU A 130 -9.75 -17.99 -15.62
N ILE A 131 -10.91 -18.61 -15.35
CA ILE A 131 -11.74 -18.25 -14.20
C ILE A 131 -11.07 -18.62 -12.87
N LYS A 132 -10.35 -19.76 -12.83
CA LYS A 132 -9.54 -20.13 -11.66
C LYS A 132 -8.43 -19.09 -11.41
N GLN A 133 -7.67 -18.72 -12.44
CA GLN A 133 -6.59 -17.74 -12.33
C GLN A 133 -7.11 -16.35 -11.93
N ALA A 134 -8.20 -15.91 -12.54
CA ALA A 134 -8.88 -14.66 -12.18
C ALA A 134 -9.30 -14.66 -10.70
N CYS A 135 -9.85 -15.77 -10.21
CA CYS A 135 -10.20 -15.93 -8.81
C CYS A 135 -8.95 -15.81 -7.91
N GLU A 136 -7.90 -16.58 -8.18
CA GLU A 136 -6.67 -16.61 -7.36
C GLU A 136 -6.00 -15.23 -7.28
N VAL A 137 -5.89 -14.53 -8.41
CA VAL A 137 -5.32 -13.18 -8.49
C VAL A 137 -6.18 -12.17 -7.74
N ARG A 138 -7.50 -12.25 -7.89
CA ARG A 138 -8.43 -11.41 -7.13
C ARG A 138 -8.27 -11.61 -5.62
N ALA A 139 -8.23 -12.87 -5.16
CA ALA A 139 -8.04 -13.17 -3.75
C ALA A 139 -6.71 -12.62 -3.23
N ALA A 140 -5.62 -12.84 -3.97
CA ALA A 140 -4.31 -12.30 -3.64
C ALA A 140 -4.32 -10.76 -3.58
N ASN A 141 -4.95 -10.08 -4.54
CA ASN A 141 -5.08 -8.63 -4.56
C ASN A 141 -5.81 -8.10 -3.31
N LEU A 142 -6.96 -8.69 -2.96
CA LEU A 142 -7.72 -8.31 -1.77
C LEU A 142 -6.88 -8.54 -0.49
N PHE A 143 -6.19 -9.67 -0.37
CA PHE A 143 -5.31 -9.90 0.78
C PHE A 143 -4.16 -8.89 0.86
N CYS A 144 -3.48 -8.63 -0.25
CA CYS A 144 -2.39 -7.66 -0.31
C CYS A 144 -2.85 -6.26 0.09
N GLN A 145 -4.03 -5.83 -0.35
CA GLN A 145 -4.67 -4.58 0.04
C GLN A 145 -4.83 -4.46 1.56
N TRP A 146 -5.47 -5.46 2.18
CA TRP A 146 -5.71 -5.44 3.61
C TRP A 146 -4.42 -5.52 4.42
N ILE A 147 -3.48 -6.38 4.02
CA ILE A 147 -2.17 -6.48 4.66
C ILE A 147 -1.42 -5.15 4.55
N PHE A 148 -1.43 -4.52 3.39
CA PHE A 148 -0.80 -3.21 3.19
C PHE A 148 -1.41 -2.16 4.13
N LEU A 149 -2.74 -2.10 4.20
CA LEU A 149 -3.44 -1.19 5.10
C LEU A 149 -3.09 -1.42 6.57
N PHE A 150 -3.10 -2.67 7.04
CA PHE A 150 -2.73 -2.97 8.43
C PHE A 150 -1.28 -2.59 8.72
N ILE A 151 -0.34 -2.94 7.83
CA ILE A 151 1.08 -2.60 8.00
C ILE A 151 1.26 -1.07 8.01
N MET A 152 0.58 -0.32 7.15
CA MET A 152 0.58 1.15 7.15
C MET A 152 0.11 1.74 8.48
N ILE A 153 -0.99 1.22 9.03
CA ILE A 153 -1.53 1.66 10.33
C ILE A 153 -0.56 1.34 11.45
N PHE A 154 -0.06 0.10 11.52
CA PHE A 154 0.92 -0.31 12.53
C PHE A 154 2.20 0.52 12.45
N TRP A 155 2.71 0.75 11.24
CA TRP A 155 3.86 1.62 11.01
C TRP A 155 3.64 3.00 11.60
N THR A 156 2.53 3.64 11.24
CA THR A 156 2.20 5.01 11.66
C THR A 156 2.06 5.12 13.18
N VAL A 157 1.35 4.18 13.82
CA VAL A 157 1.16 4.16 15.27
C VAL A 157 2.49 3.93 15.99
N LEU A 158 3.27 2.94 15.57
CA LEU A 158 4.54 2.62 16.23
C LEU A 158 5.60 3.70 16.01
N LEU A 159 5.58 4.39 14.87
CA LEU A 159 6.43 5.55 14.62
C LEU A 159 6.04 6.72 15.53
N ARG A 160 4.74 7.02 15.67
CA ARG A 160 4.22 8.08 16.54
C ARG A 160 4.59 7.87 18.01
N GLU A 161 4.45 6.64 18.50
CA GLU A 161 4.80 6.27 19.88
C GLU A 161 6.33 6.11 20.09
N GLY A 162 7.13 6.30 19.03
CA GLY A 162 8.59 6.21 19.11
C GLY A 162 9.14 4.80 19.33
N TYR A 163 8.36 3.76 19.00
CA TYR A 163 8.82 2.35 19.02
C TYR A 163 9.65 2.00 17.79
N ILE A 164 9.53 2.76 16.70
CA ILE A 164 10.38 2.64 15.51
C ILE A 164 11.53 3.65 15.59
N SER A 165 12.68 3.26 15.05
CA SER A 165 13.85 4.11 14.97
C SER A 165 13.62 5.31 14.03
N GLU A 166 13.94 6.52 14.48
CA GLU A 166 13.88 7.74 13.65
C GLU A 166 14.78 7.66 12.40
N TYR A 167 15.81 6.80 12.41
CA TYR A 167 16.62 6.56 11.22
C TYR A 167 15.85 5.93 10.05
N LEU A 168 14.70 5.32 10.32
CA LEU A 168 13.79 4.76 9.32
C LEU A 168 12.64 5.71 8.97
N ASP A 169 12.58 6.88 9.61
CA ASP A 169 11.66 7.95 9.22
C ASP A 169 12.17 8.60 7.93
N ILE A 170 11.65 8.13 6.81
CA ILE A 170 11.99 8.67 5.49
C ILE A 170 11.53 10.13 5.38
N GLY A 171 10.44 10.50 6.07
CA GLY A 171 9.93 11.86 6.06
C GLY A 171 11.00 12.84 6.47
N LYS A 172 11.61 12.62 7.65
CA LYS A 172 12.75 13.43 8.14
C LYS A 172 13.92 13.52 7.17
N LYS A 173 14.20 12.49 6.37
CA LYS A 173 15.31 12.47 5.41
C LYS A 173 15.00 13.17 4.08
N LEU A 174 13.73 13.19 3.69
CA LEU A 174 13.26 13.76 2.42
C LEU A 174 12.76 15.21 2.55
N THR A 175 12.57 15.71 3.77
CA THR A 175 12.09 17.08 4.04
C THR A 175 13.20 18.00 4.52
N TYR A 176 12.96 19.32 4.41
CA TYR A 176 13.81 20.32 5.04
C TYR A 176 13.43 20.43 6.52
N TYR A 177 14.43 20.61 7.39
CA TYR A 177 14.22 21.01 8.77
C TYR A 177 14.35 22.53 8.80
N GLU A 178 13.25 23.25 9.01
CA GLU A 178 13.37 24.63 9.50
C GLU A 178 13.90 24.52 10.93
N GLU A 179 15.19 24.80 11.13
CA GLU A 179 15.62 25.31 12.42
C GLU A 179 14.88 26.63 12.61
N SER A 180 13.84 26.61 13.42
CA SER A 180 13.20 27.81 13.94
C SER A 180 14.30 28.64 14.60
N TYR A 181 14.74 29.68 13.90
CA TYR A 181 15.41 30.81 14.54
C TYR A 181 14.37 31.48 15.43
N ASP A 182 14.26 31.00 16.67
CA ASP A 182 13.71 31.78 17.77
C ASP A 182 14.62 33.02 17.92
N TYR A 183 14.14 34.17 17.44
CA TYR A 183 14.67 35.49 17.73
C TYR A 183 13.99 36.07 18.97
#